data_AF-A0A656B4I2-F1
#
_entry.id   AF-A0A656B4I2-F1
#
_cell.length_a   1.000
_cell.length_b   1.000
_cell.length_c   1.000
_cell.angle_alpha   90.00
_cell.angle_beta   90.00
_cell.angle_gamma   90.00
#
_symmetry.space_group_name_H-M   'P 1'
#
loop_
_entity.id
_entity.type
_entity.pdbx_description
1 polymer ?
#
loop_
_entity_poly.entity_id
_entity_poly.type
_entity_poly.pdbx_seq_one_letter_code
_entity_poly.pdbx_strand_id
1 'polypeptide(L)'
;MDNHVTTRNRKMIENAEIYNDYFSDYSDACKYSSSAGEFICFNFFIKSYVFPPQQEDGGVPPPEITLHRIASVSMMEQQANELYSILGTILQKRESD
;
A
#
# COMPACT_ATOMS: atom_id res chain seq x y z
N MET A 1 30.29 -9.42 5.57
CA MET A 1 29.19 -8.43 5.57
C MET A 1 27.93 -9.17 5.18
N ASP A 2 27.26 -9.77 6.16
CA ASP A 2 26.04 -10.52 5.91
C ASP A 2 24.85 -9.57 6.04
N ASN A 3 24.18 -9.31 4.93
CA ASN A 3 22.87 -8.68 4.90
C ASN A 3 21.92 -9.54 5.74
N HIS A 4 21.63 -9.12 6.98
CA HIS A 4 20.72 -9.82 7.89
C HIS A 4 19.24 -9.69 7.48
N VAL A 5 18.92 -9.80 6.19
CA VAL A 5 17.66 -10.42 5.79
C VAL A 5 17.88 -11.92 5.97
N THR A 6 17.62 -12.42 7.19
CA THR A 6 17.66 -13.85 7.44
C THR A 6 16.72 -14.56 6.46
N THR A 7 17.09 -15.76 6.02
CA THR A 7 16.28 -16.59 5.09
C THR A 7 14.83 -16.76 5.56
N ARG A 8 14.60 -16.62 6.88
CA ARG A 8 13.28 -16.61 7.53
C ARG A 8 12.44 -15.37 7.16
N ASN A 9 13.03 -14.17 7.16
CA ASN A 9 12.37 -12.93 6.76
C ASN A 9 12.03 -12.93 5.27
N ARG A 10 12.94 -13.47 4.44
CA ARG A 10 12.71 -13.62 3.00
C ARG A 10 11.52 -14.53 2.70
N LYS A 11 11.46 -15.70 3.35
CA LYS A 11 10.32 -16.62 3.24
C LYS A 11 9.02 -16.04 3.79
N MET A 12 9.04 -15.17 4.79
CA MET A 12 7.83 -14.48 5.27
C MET A 12 7.28 -13.48 4.26
N ILE A 13 8.16 -12.76 3.56
CA ILE A 13 7.76 -11.81 2.49
C ILE A 13 7.29 -12.56 1.24
N GLU A 14 7.99 -13.64 0.86
CA GLU A 14 7.68 -14.42 -0.35
C GLU A 14 6.46 -15.35 -0.18
N ASN A 15 6.12 -15.79 1.05
CA ASN A 15 4.95 -16.65 1.33
C ASN A 15 3.81 -15.92 2.04
N ALA A 16 3.80 -14.59 2.05
CA ALA A 16 2.69 -13.87 2.66
C ALA A 16 1.46 -14.00 1.74
N GLU A 17 0.49 -14.83 2.16
CA GLU A 17 -0.92 -14.71 1.73
C GLU A 17 -1.49 -13.29 2.01
N ILE A 18 -0.72 -12.48 2.75
CA ILE A 18 -0.89 -11.13 3.28
C ILE A 18 -0.31 -10.05 2.34
N TYR A 19 0.11 -10.38 1.10
CA TYR A 19 0.62 -9.33 0.19
C TYR A 19 -0.46 -8.26 -0.11
N ASN A 20 -1.73 -8.68 -0.18
CA ASN A 20 -2.86 -7.75 -0.31
C ASN A 20 -3.11 -6.93 0.96
N ASP A 21 -3.02 -7.54 2.14
CA ASP A 21 -3.28 -6.84 3.42
C ASP A 21 -2.19 -5.78 3.70
N TYR A 22 -0.93 -6.08 3.39
CA TYR A 22 0.17 -5.11 3.51
C TYR A 22 0.02 -3.90 2.58
N PHE A 23 -0.63 -4.08 1.42
CA PHE A 23 -0.92 -2.98 0.49
C PHE A 23 -2.13 -2.16 0.92
N SER A 24 -3.16 -2.81 1.47
CA SER A 24 -4.37 -2.16 1.94
C SER A 24 -4.08 -1.19 3.09
N ASP A 25 -3.25 -1.59 4.05
CA ASP A 25 -2.95 -0.82 5.26
C ASP A 25 -2.36 0.57 4.99
N TYR A 26 -1.66 0.73 3.86
CA TYR A 26 -1.04 1.99 3.47
C TYR A 26 -1.62 2.57 2.20
N SER A 27 -2.72 2.01 1.68
CA SER A 27 -3.43 2.59 0.56
C SER A 27 -4.21 3.84 1.01
N ASP A 28 -4.18 4.88 0.19
CA ASP A 28 -4.90 6.13 0.46
C ASP A 28 -5.77 6.51 -0.74
N ALA A 29 -6.93 7.09 -0.47
CA ALA A 29 -7.85 7.57 -1.48
C ALA A 29 -8.03 9.07 -1.31
N CYS A 30 -7.60 9.85 -2.31
CA CYS A 30 -7.78 11.29 -2.30
C CYS A 30 -8.71 11.76 -3.42
N LYS A 31 -9.46 12.83 -3.15
CA LYS A 31 -10.30 13.52 -4.13
C LYS A 31 -9.64 14.83 -4.51
N TYR A 32 -9.67 15.17 -5.79
CA TYR A 32 -9.21 16.47 -6.26
C TYR A 32 -10.01 16.96 -7.46
N SER A 33 -10.22 18.27 -7.50
CA SER A 33 -10.90 18.98 -8.57
C SER A 33 -9.87 19.54 -9.56
N SER A 34 -10.15 19.44 -10.85
CA SER A 34 -9.34 20.05 -11.91
C SER A 34 -10.25 20.72 -12.96
N SER A 35 -9.65 21.47 -13.89
CA SER A 35 -10.41 22.04 -15.02
C SER A 35 -11.06 20.98 -15.93
N ALA A 36 -10.63 19.72 -15.83
CA ALA A 36 -11.19 18.59 -16.56
C ALA A 36 -12.31 17.85 -15.79
N GLY A 37 -12.61 18.25 -14.54
CA GLY A 37 -13.63 17.63 -13.68
C GLY A 37 -13.10 17.16 -12.33
N GLU A 38 -13.93 16.37 -11.64
CA GLU A 38 -13.66 15.78 -10.32
C GLU A 38 -13.05 14.38 -10.45
N PHE A 39 -11.96 14.15 -9.72
CA PHE A 39 -11.19 12.90 -9.78
C PHE A 39 -11.03 12.28 -8.40
N ILE A 40 -11.01 10.94 -8.40
CA ILE A 40 -10.56 10.13 -7.26
C ILE A 40 -9.23 9.48 -7.66
N CYS A 41 -8.27 9.53 -6.74
CA CYS A 41 -6.97 8.89 -6.88
C CYS A 41 -6.74 7.90 -5.75
N PHE A 42 -6.48 6.66 -6.12
CA PHE A 42 -6.05 5.59 -5.22
C PHE A 42 -4.53 5.49 -5.28
N ASN A 43 -3.89 5.77 -4.16
CA ASN A 43 -2.45 5.71 -3.99
C ASN A 43 -2.08 4.43 -3.22
N PHE A 44 -1.04 3.74 -3.69
CA PHE A 44 -0.52 2.53 -3.06
C PHE A 44 0.91 2.78 -2.61
N PHE A 45 1.21 2.43 -1.36
CA PHE A 45 2.49 2.70 -0.74
C PHE A 45 3.13 1.41 -0.24
N ILE A 46 4.46 1.36 -0.27
CA ILE A 46 5.26 0.37 0.44
C ILE A 46 5.98 1.07 1.58
N LYS A 47 5.94 0.43 2.75
CA LYS A 47 6.72 0.84 3.92
C LYS A 47 8.14 0.27 3.85
N SER A 48 9.13 1.14 3.89
CA SER A 48 10.52 0.75 4.12
C SER A 48 10.91 1.07 5.56
N TYR A 49 11.73 0.19 6.13
CA TYR A 49 12.39 0.41 7.42
C TYR A 49 13.87 0.65 7.15
N VAL A 50 14.33 1.85 7.43
CA VAL A 50 15.75 2.17 7.37
C VAL A 50 16.29 2.04 8.79
N PHE A 51 17.10 1.00 9.03
CA PHE A 51 17.87 0.88 10.26
C PHE A 51 19.16 1.70 10.06
N PRO A 52 19.32 2.84 10.74
CA PRO A 52 20.53 3.61 10.61
C PRO A 52 21.72 2.80 11.15
N PRO A 53 22.92 2.95 10.56
CA PRO A 53 24.11 2.31 11.07
C PRO A 53 24.36 2.72 12.52
N GLN A 54 24.89 1.79 13.34
CA GLN A 54 25.28 2.10 14.71
C GLN A 54 26.29 3.25 14.70
N GLN A 55 26.01 4.32 15.45
CA GLN A 55 26.96 5.40 15.64
C GLN A 55 28.09 4.93 16.56
N GLU A 56 29.31 5.44 16.36
CA GLU A 56 30.51 5.07 17.15
C GLU A 56 30.30 5.28 18.66
N ASP A 57 29.37 6.16 19.02
CA ASP A 57 28.98 6.60 20.36
C ASP A 57 28.03 5.60 21.07
N GLY A 58 27.66 4.48 20.43
CA GLY A 58 26.83 3.42 21.01
C GLY A 58 25.32 3.67 21.02
N GLY A 59 24.87 4.84 20.56
CA GLY A 59 23.46 5.11 20.32
C GLY A 59 22.97 4.40 19.04
N VAL A 60 21.97 3.52 19.16
CA VAL A 60 21.20 3.06 17.99
C VAL A 60 20.11 4.09 17.74
N PRO A 61 20.16 4.87 16.64
CA PRO A 61 19.08 5.81 16.35
C PRO A 61 17.79 5.02 16.08
N PRO A 62 16.62 5.61 16.36
CA PRO A 62 15.36 4.95 16.07
C PRO A 62 15.27 4.63 14.57
N PRO A 63 14.71 3.48 14.19
CA PRO A 63 14.51 3.15 12.78
C PRO A 63 13.60 4.20 12.12
N GLU A 64 13.99 4.65 10.94
CA GLU A 64 13.17 5.55 10.15
C GLU A 64 12.19 4.74 9.32
N ILE A 65 10.91 5.12 9.43
CA ILE A 65 9.83 4.57 8.61
C ILE A 65 9.61 5.51 7.44
N THR A 66 9.79 5.02 6.22
CA THR A 66 9.47 5.78 5.00
C THR A 66 8.36 5.08 4.23
N LEU A 67 7.37 5.85 3.77
CA LEU A 67 6.35 5.38 2.84
C LEU A 67 6.73 5.79 1.42
N HIS A 68 6.87 4.80 0.55
CA HIS A 68 7.16 5.00 -0.87
C HIS A 68 5.91 4.74 -1.68
N ARG A 69 5.39 5.74 -2.39
CA ARG A 69 4.29 5.53 -3.33
C ARG A 69 4.80 4.73 -4.53
N ILE A 70 4.22 3.57 -4.77
CA ILE A 70 4.64 2.65 -5.84
C ILE A 70 3.65 2.57 -6.99
N ALA A 71 2.38 2.91 -6.73
CA ALA A 71 1.36 2.99 -7.76
C ALA A 71 0.33 4.08 -7.40
N SER A 72 -0.28 4.64 -8.43
CA SER A 72 -1.34 5.64 -8.31
C SER A 72 -2.29 5.46 -9.48
N VAL A 73 -3.56 5.25 -9.19
CA VAL A 73 -4.61 5.10 -10.19
C VAL A 73 -5.61 6.22 -9.99
N SER A 74 -5.78 7.07 -11.00
CA SER A 74 -6.75 8.17 -10.98
C SER A 74 -7.85 7.91 -11.99
N MET A 75 -9.09 8.21 -11.63
CA MET A 75 -10.25 8.14 -12.51
C MET A 75 -11.24 9.24 -12.15
N MET A 76 -12.16 9.57 -13.06
CA MET A 76 -13.22 10.53 -12.74
C MET A 76 -14.10 9.97 -11.61
N GLU A 77 -14.59 10.84 -10.74
CA GLU A 77 -15.41 10.43 -9.59
C GLU A 77 -16.63 9.60 -10.02
N GLN A 78 -17.26 9.96 -11.15
CA GLN A 78 -18.36 9.19 -11.72
C GLN A 78 -17.95 7.73 -12.04
N GLN A 79 -16.77 7.54 -12.65
CA GLN A 79 -16.29 6.20 -13.02
C GLN A 79 -15.98 5.35 -11.78
N ALA A 80 -15.45 5.98 -10.73
CA ALA A 80 -15.19 5.30 -9.45
C ALA A 80 -16.51 4.83 -8.79
N ASN A 81 -17.54 5.68 -8.80
CA ASN A 81 -18.85 5.33 -8.24
C ASN A 81 -19.53 4.19 -9.02
N GLU A 82 -19.43 4.22 -10.35
CA GLU A 82 -19.93 3.14 -11.21
C GLU A 82 -19.20 1.83 -10.93
N LEU A 83 -17.87 1.86 -10.83
CA LEU A 83 -17.06 0.68 -10.48
C LEU A 83 -17.45 0.11 -9.11
N TYR A 84 -17.62 0.96 -8.10
CA TYR A 84 -18.04 0.54 -6.76
C TYR A 84 -19.41 -0.18 -6.79
N SER A 85 -20.37 0.37 -7.52
CA SER A 85 -21.71 -0.23 -7.67
C SER A 85 -21.67 -1.61 -8.35
N ILE A 86 -20.89 -1.74 -9.42
CA ILE A 86 -20.71 -3.01 -10.14
C ILE A 86 -20.08 -4.06 -9.23
N LEU A 87 -19.00 -3.71 -8.53
CA LEU A 87 -18.31 -4.61 -7.60
C LEU A 87 -19.24 -5.05 -6.47
N GLY A 88 -19.98 -4.13 -5.87
CA GLY A 88 -20.96 -4.45 -4.83
C GLY A 88 -22.03 -5.42 -5.32
N THR A 89 -22.54 -5.23 -6.53
CA THR A 89 -23.53 -6.13 -7.14
C THR A 89 -22.97 -7.54 -7.39
N ILE A 90 -21.71 -7.63 -7.84
CA ILE A 90 -21.04 -8.92 -8.07
C ILE A 90 -20.84 -9.68 -6.75
N LEU A 91 -20.44 -8.97 -5.69
CA LEU A 91 -20.23 -9.56 -4.38
C LEU A 91 -21.53 -10.10 -3.78
N GLN A 92 -22.62 -9.33 -3.84
CA GLN A 92 -23.93 -9.76 -3.35
C GLN A 92 -24.48 -10.99 -4.08
N LYS A 93 -24.24 -11.10 -5.39
CA LYS A 93 -24.61 -12.29 -6.17
C LYS A 93 -23.88 -13.55 -5.68
N ARG A 94 -22.61 -13.44 -5.29
CA ARG A 94 -21.82 -14.57 -4.80
C ARG A 94 -22.20 -15.03 -3.39
N GLU A 95 -22.79 -14.17 -2.57
CA GLU A 95 -23.30 -14.56 -1.24
C GLU A 95 -24.68 -15.26 -1.32
N SER A 96 -25.34 -15.19 -2.47
CA SER A 96 -26.67 -15.77 -2.69
C SER A 96 -26.65 -17.14 -3.37
N ASP A 97 -25.46 -17.60 -3.81
CA ASP A 97 -25.18 -18.91 -4.42
C ASP A 97 -24.53 -19.86 -3.39
#